data_AF-A0A973PNA6-F1
#
_entry.id   AF-A0A973PNA6-F1
#
_cell.length_a   1.000
_cell.length_b   1.000
_cell.length_c   1.000
_cell.angle_alpha   90.00
_cell.angle_beta   90.00
_cell.angle_gamma   90.00
#
_symmetry.space_group_name_H-M   'P 1'
#
loop_
_entity.id
_entity.type
_entity.pdbx_description
1 polymer ?
#
loop_
_entity_poly.entity_id
_entity_poly.type
_entity_poly.pdbx_seq_one_letter_code
_entity_poly.pdbx_strand_id
1 'polypeptide(L)' 'MGLDDDEDCAGHVWVLEEVGSRRGELDMTSVCGRCGAVRYEPAAGDARPPL' A
#
# COMPACT_ATOMS: atom_id res chain seq x y z
N MET A 1 1.33 28.63 2.02
CA MET A 1 1.73 27.34 1.45
C MET A 1 1.12 26.29 2.36
N GLY A 2 -0.14 25.94 2.09
CA GLY A 2 -0.93 25.03 2.91
C GLY A 2 -0.70 23.61 2.42
N LEU A 3 -0.34 22.72 3.35
CA LEU A 3 -0.28 21.28 3.15
C LEU A 3 -1.74 20.80 3.04
N ASP A 4 -2.24 20.69 1.82
CA ASP A 4 -3.53 20.07 1.48
C ASP A 4 -3.30 18.66 0.87
N ASP A 5 -2.09 18.10 1.03
CA ASP A 5 -1.70 16.79 0.54
C ASP A 5 -2.21 15.63 1.43
N ASP A 6 -3.25 15.88 2.23
CA ASP A 6 -4.06 14.85 2.89
C ASP A 6 -5.18 14.36 1.93
N GLU A 7 -4.89 14.31 0.61
CA GLU A 7 -5.81 13.76 -0.40
C GLU A 7 -6.08 12.29 -0.05
N ASP A 8 -7.22 12.06 0.59
CA ASP A 8 -7.74 10.77 1.00
C ASP A 8 -7.52 9.74 -0.10
N CYS A 9 -6.54 8.84 0.11
CA CYS A 9 -6.18 7.86 -0.90
C CYS A 9 -7.19 6.70 -0.96
N ALA A 10 -8.38 6.85 -0.34
CA ALA A 10 -9.43 5.87 -0.40
C ALA A 10 -10.04 5.85 -1.81
N GLY A 11 -10.19 4.64 -2.36
CA GLY A 11 -10.70 4.45 -3.71
C GLY A 11 -9.67 4.74 -4.82
N HIS A 12 -8.46 5.20 -4.50
CA HIS A 12 -7.37 5.30 -5.46
C HIS A 12 -6.78 3.92 -5.77
N VAL A 13 -6.26 3.77 -6.99
CA VAL A 13 -5.50 2.58 -7.39
C VAL A 13 -4.12 2.65 -6.75
N TRP A 14 -3.75 1.57 -6.07
CA TRP A 14 -2.42 1.36 -5.52
C TRP A 14 -1.65 0.40 -6.42
N VAL A 15 -0.47 0.81 -6.84
CA VAL A 15 0.44 0.02 -7.67
C VAL A 15 1.46 -0.64 -6.76
N LEU A 16 1.56 -1.96 -6.83
CA LEU A 16 2.57 -2.71 -6.10
C LEU A 16 3.94 -2.51 -6.76
N GLU A 17 4.89 -1.93 -6.02
CA GLU A 17 6.24 -1.65 -6.53
C GLU A 17 7.25 -2.70 -6.07
N GLU A 18 7.20 -3.11 -4.80
CA GLU A 18 8.17 -4.03 -4.22
C GLU A 18 7.51 -5.04 -3.29
N VAL A 19 8.00 -6.28 -3.35
CA VAL A 19 7.70 -7.33 -2.38
C VAL A 19 9.02 -7.75 -1.72
N GLY A 20 9.12 -7.50 -0.42
CA GLY A 20 10.25 -7.86 0.41
C GLY A 20 9.94 -9.07 1.29
N SER A 21 10.98 -9.77 1.73
CA SER A 21 10.86 -10.72 2.83
C SER A 21 11.88 -10.41 3.91
N ARG A 22 11.41 -10.30 5.16
CA ARG A 22 12.26 -10.11 6.32
C ARG A 22 11.87 -11.10 7.40
N ARG A 23 12.82 -11.95 7.79
CA ARG A 23 12.65 -12.95 8.88
C ARG A 23 11.45 -13.89 8.67
N GLY A 24 11.08 -14.18 7.43
CA GLY A 24 9.94 -15.05 7.09
C GLY A 24 8.59 -14.33 7.03
N GLU A 25 8.56 -13.04 7.34
CA GLU A 25 7.43 -12.16 7.07
C GLU A 25 7.58 -11.60 5.65
N LEU A 26 6.46 -11.42 4.96
CA LEU A 26 6.39 -10.77 3.65
C LEU A 26 5.90 -9.35 3.85
N ASP A 27 6.59 -8.40 3.26
CA ASP A 27 6.25 -6.98 3.28
C ASP A 27 5.99 -6.53 1.84
N MET A 28 5.02 -5.66 1.65
CA MET A 28 4.68 -5.07 0.36
C MET A 28 4.76 -3.57 0.43
N THR A 29 5.36 -2.98 -0.60
CA THR A 29 5.38 -1.53 -0.81
C THR A 29 4.51 -1.20 -1.99
N SER A 30 3.49 -0.37 -1.74
CA SER A 30 2.55 0.10 -2.75
C SER A 30 2.60 1.61 -2.88
N VAL A 31 2.44 2.11 -4.10
CA VAL A 31 2.42 3.55 -4.40
C VAL A 31 1.06 3.92 -4.98
N CYS A 32 0.48 5.00 -4.46
CA CYS A 32 -0.76 5.56 -4.98
C CYS A 32 -0.50 6.09 -6.40
N GLY A 33 -1.22 5.55 -7.39
CA GLY A 33 -1.05 5.95 -8.79
C GLY A 33 -1.47 7.39 -9.09
N ARG A 34 -2.09 8.10 -8.14
CA ARG A 34 -2.57 9.48 -8.32
C ARG A 34 -1.62 10.53 -7.71
N CYS A 35 -1.29 10.40 -6.42
CA CYS A 35 -0.48 11.39 -5.69
C CYS A 35 0.96 10.92 -5.38
N GLY A 36 1.29 9.65 -5.66
CA GLY A 36 2.61 9.11 -5.36
C GLY A 36 2.84 8.78 -3.89
N ALA A 37 1.81 8.83 -3.04
CA ALA A 37 1.91 8.41 -1.64
C ALA A 37 2.36 6.94 -1.55
N VAL A 38 3.32 6.67 -0.65
CA VAL A 38 3.87 5.32 -0.43
C VAL A 38 3.22 4.71 0.80
N ARG A 39 2.80 3.45 0.68
CA ARG A 39 2.26 2.65 1.79
C ARG A 39 3.06 1.36 1.94
N TYR A 40 3.37 1.02 3.18
CA TYR A 40 4.01 -0.24 3.57
C TYR A 40 2.98 -1.11 4.30
N GLU A 41 2.72 -2.31 3.78
CA GLU A 41 1.77 -3.25 4.37
C GLU A 41 2.42 -4.62 4.51
N PRO A 42 2.25 -5.31 5.64
CA PRO A 42 2.60 -6.72 5.69
C PRO A 42 1.72 -7.46 4.68
N ALA A 43 2.30 -8.37 3.90
CA ALA A 43 1.54 -9.29 3.08
C ALA A 43 0.86 -10.29 4.04
N ALA A 44 -0.25 -9.87 4.64
CA ALA A 44 -1.07 -10.73 5.48
C ALA A 44 -1.50 -11.91 4.61
N GLY A 45 -0.97 -13.10 4.92
CA GLY A 45 -1.21 -14.34 4.18
C GLY A 45 -2.65 -14.85 4.19
N ASP A 46 -3.63 -14.06 4.65
CA ASP A 46 -5.00 -14.51 4.91
C ASP A 46 -6.08 -13.46 4.58
N ALA A 47 -5.87 -12.59 3.60
CA ALA A 47 -6.99 -11.89 2.95
C ALA A 47 -7.70 -12.81 1.94
N ARG A 48 -8.15 -14.00 2.39
CA ARG A 48 -9.16 -14.75 1.62
C ARG A 48 -10.46 -13.93 1.68
N PRO A 49 -11.00 -13.45 0.55
CA PRO A 49 -12.33 -12.87 0.58
C PRO A 49 -13.30 -13.92 1.14
N PRO A 50 -14.22 -13.56 2.05
CA PRO A 50 -15.27 -14.49 2.45
C PRO A 50 -16.03 -14.90 1.18
N LEU A 51 -16.10 -16.22 0.95
CA LEU A 51 -16.94 -16.84 -0.09
C LEU A 51 -18.42 -16.57 0.18
#